data_AF-A0A7S1UDG7-F1
#
_entry.id   AF-A0A7S1UDG7-F1
#
_cell.length_a   1.000
_cell.length_b   1.000
_cell.length_c   1.000
_cell.angle_alpha   90.00
_cell.angle_beta   90.00
_cell.angle_gamma   90.00
#
_symmetry.space_group_name_H-M   'P 1'
#
loop_
_entity.id
_entity.type
_entity.pdbx_description
1 polymer ?
#
loop_
_entity_poly.entity_id
_entity_poly.type
_entity_poly.pdbx_seq_one_letter_code
_entity_poly.pdbx_strand_id
1 'polypeptide(L)'
;AALPHSQLRDAWAIKLPEGEPACSAVVDAPALFFNDYGFYGNYYHFTYDMLLPLYAQLRRRGLDYGLDDAAAEPVMLWPAVQKRWNQPQHWETDFFSDGKRRQFYMEAFHGLFGAAPYELRFTNISTVMDHRELCFNNATFGLPWVWDGAGAVDREMYGWDYERLADAAGGVHQRDLMLGFRRFVRRRLGLEGEAQDPSTVTVALISRQGRRKIANEVEVMTQLHGEYAAKTFTRTSCAAAAGEEEESGESGTCAAAPQEVKVRLGLVDFAAHSFRDQVQKAGTIDVMIGVNGAGLINCLYGKEDGVCTQIIPYGNDLNFDEFRYLLRQKGRYDEYKVPTEAGVVLPAEGLDSAAREERLRSPNQDTIIDVDDLRRLIDQSLDRLGVAESTPS
;
A
#
# COMPACT_ATOMS: atom_id res chain seq x y z
N ALA A 1 24.76 -2.34 -10.75
CA ALA A 1 26.00 -1.87 -10.12
C ALA A 1 25.62 -0.94 -8.98
N ALA A 2 26.22 -1.10 -7.79
CA ALA A 2 25.91 -0.34 -6.59
C ALA A 2 26.43 1.12 -6.67
N LEU A 3 25.81 2.03 -5.91
CA LEU A 3 26.33 3.38 -5.66
C LEU A 3 27.83 3.38 -5.38
N PRO A 4 28.55 4.43 -5.79
CA PRO A 4 29.80 4.77 -5.14
C PRO A 4 29.54 4.96 -3.63
N HIS A 5 30.23 4.17 -2.81
CA HIS A 5 30.18 4.18 -1.33
C HIS A 5 30.24 5.58 -0.69
N SER A 6 30.76 6.60 -1.38
CA SER A 6 30.89 7.98 -0.90
C SER A 6 29.55 8.67 -0.66
N GLN A 7 28.59 8.51 -1.56
CA GLN A 7 27.31 9.23 -1.51
C GLN A 7 26.40 8.76 -0.36
N LEU A 8 26.34 7.45 -0.10
CA LEU A 8 25.65 6.90 1.09
C LEU A 8 26.28 7.38 2.39
N ARG A 9 27.62 7.45 2.45
CA ARG A 9 28.32 7.95 3.64
C ARG A 9 28.00 9.40 3.91
N ASP A 10 27.90 10.23 2.87
CA ASP A 10 27.57 11.65 3.04
C ASP A 10 26.10 11.85 3.50
N ALA A 11 25.15 11.08 2.96
CA ALA A 11 23.74 11.16 3.36
C ALA A 11 23.51 10.72 4.83
N TRP A 12 24.29 9.75 5.30
CA TRP A 12 24.22 9.20 6.65
C TRP A 12 25.29 9.75 7.60
N ALA A 13 26.13 10.68 7.13
CA ALA A 13 27.31 11.19 7.83
C ALA A 13 28.24 10.10 8.42
N ILE A 14 28.37 8.95 7.74
CA ILE A 14 29.16 7.81 8.20
C ILE A 14 30.66 8.14 8.06
N LYS A 15 31.35 8.25 9.21
CA LYS A 15 32.81 8.33 9.26
C LYS A 15 33.38 6.94 9.51
N LEU A 16 34.34 6.51 8.70
CA LEU A 16 35.14 5.34 9.02
C LEU A 16 36.21 5.75 10.06
N PRO A 17 36.36 5.01 11.17
CA PRO A 17 37.38 5.35 12.17
C PRO A 17 38.79 5.13 11.61
N GLU A 18 39.71 6.06 11.90
CA GLU A 18 41.15 5.92 11.65
C GLU A 18 41.79 5.08 12.78
N GLY A 19 41.36 3.84 12.95
CA GLY A 19 41.82 2.95 14.02
C GLY A 19 40.73 2.04 14.55
N GLU A 20 41.03 1.32 15.64
CA GLU A 20 40.02 0.53 16.35
C GLU A 20 39.03 1.50 17.01
N PRO A 21 37.73 1.46 16.62
CA PRO A 21 36.75 2.42 17.13
C PRO A 21 36.60 2.30 18.64
N ALA A 22 36.52 3.44 19.33
CA ALA A 22 36.26 3.48 20.78
C ALA A 22 34.75 3.28 21.06
N CYS A 23 34.26 2.10 20.69
CA CYS A 23 32.85 1.75 20.80
C CYS A 23 32.37 1.86 22.25
N SER A 24 31.36 2.69 22.49
CA SER A 24 30.68 2.74 23.79
C SER A 24 29.80 1.50 23.99
N ALA A 25 29.33 0.91 22.90
CA ALA A 25 28.65 -0.38 22.86
C ALA A 25 28.82 -1.03 21.47
N VAL A 26 28.77 -2.36 21.44
CA VAL A 26 28.79 -3.16 20.20
C VAL A 26 27.43 -3.84 20.04
N VAL A 27 26.83 -3.72 18.86
CA VAL A 27 25.57 -4.36 18.48
C VAL A 27 25.89 -5.51 17.53
N ASP A 28 25.66 -6.74 18.01
CA ASP A 28 25.90 -7.98 17.27
C ASP A 28 24.69 -8.40 16.42
N ALA A 29 23.49 -8.05 16.86
CA ALA A 29 22.25 -8.32 16.14
C ALA A 29 22.24 -7.62 14.76
N PRO A 30 21.65 -8.23 13.72
CA PRO A 30 21.45 -7.56 12.44
C PRO A 30 20.70 -6.24 12.61
N ALA A 31 21.33 -5.14 12.20
CA ALA A 31 20.75 -3.80 12.26
C ALA A 31 20.35 -3.30 10.88
N LEU A 32 19.10 -2.91 10.71
CA LEU A 32 18.58 -2.31 9.49
C LEU A 32 18.20 -0.86 9.79
N PHE A 33 18.98 0.05 9.22
CA PHE A 33 18.72 1.47 9.21
C PHE A 33 17.94 1.80 7.95
N PHE A 34 16.79 2.42 8.11
CA PHE A 34 15.95 2.75 6.97
C PHE A 34 15.34 4.12 7.12
N ASN A 35 15.27 4.82 5.99
CA ASN A 35 14.68 6.13 5.95
C ASN A 35 13.20 6.01 5.66
N ASP A 36 12.44 6.85 6.34
CA ASP A 36 11.16 7.27 5.89
C ASP A 36 11.30 8.65 5.28
N TYR A 37 11.04 8.70 3.98
CA TYR A 37 10.98 9.94 3.26
C TYR A 37 9.54 10.40 3.15
N GLY A 38 9.30 11.61 3.62
CA GLY A 38 8.08 12.33 3.34
C GLY A 38 7.34 12.59 4.62
N PHE A 39 7.53 13.80 5.16
CA PHE A 39 6.58 14.51 6.02
C PHE A 39 5.20 13.83 6.01
N TYR A 40 4.96 12.99 7.01
CA TYR A 40 4.07 11.85 6.87
C TYR A 40 2.59 12.26 6.96
N GLY A 41 2.08 12.85 5.88
CA GLY A 41 0.65 13.13 5.72
C GLY A 41 -0.08 12.10 4.86
N ASN A 42 0.61 11.09 4.32
CA ASN A 42 0.08 10.25 3.24
C ASN A 42 0.41 8.75 3.41
N TYR A 43 -0.65 7.95 3.57
CA TYR A 43 -0.65 6.49 3.65
C TYR A 43 0.06 5.76 2.50
N TYR A 44 0.02 6.35 1.30
CA TYR A 44 0.69 5.80 0.13
C TYR A 44 2.19 5.70 0.36
N HIS A 45 2.84 6.82 0.68
CA HIS A 45 4.30 6.89 0.82
C HIS A 45 4.80 5.98 1.94
N PHE A 46 4.10 5.93 3.07
CA PHE A 46 4.47 4.99 4.13
C PHE A 46 4.39 3.53 3.69
N THR A 47 3.34 3.12 2.98
CA THR A 47 3.20 1.73 2.54
C THR A 47 4.18 1.42 1.40
N TYR A 48 4.24 2.31 0.43
CA TYR A 48 4.89 2.11 -0.86
C TYR A 48 6.38 2.42 -0.83
N ASP A 49 6.76 3.57 -0.28
CA ASP A 49 8.16 4.02 -0.26
C ASP A 49 8.94 3.43 0.91
N MET A 50 8.26 3.01 1.98
CA MET A 50 8.90 2.53 3.21
C MET A 50 8.58 1.07 3.53
N LEU A 51 7.33 0.74 3.81
CA LEU A 51 6.98 -0.54 4.43
C LEU A 51 7.17 -1.75 3.50
N LEU A 52 6.74 -1.63 2.24
CA LEU A 52 6.92 -2.69 1.24
C LEU A 52 8.42 -2.93 0.91
N PRO A 53 9.25 -1.89 0.69
CA PRO A 53 10.69 -2.05 0.53
C PRO A 53 11.39 -2.60 1.77
N LEU A 54 10.98 -2.20 2.98
CA LEU A 54 11.49 -2.78 4.23
C LEU A 54 11.21 -4.28 4.29
N TYR A 55 9.98 -4.70 3.97
CA TYR A 55 9.62 -6.10 3.89
C TYR A 55 10.47 -6.86 2.85
N ALA A 56 10.68 -6.30 1.65
CA ALA A 56 11.54 -6.92 0.64
C ALA A 56 12.97 -7.18 1.16
N GLN A 57 13.55 -6.23 1.91
CA GLN A 57 14.85 -6.41 2.54
C GLN A 57 14.85 -7.47 3.65
N LEU A 58 13.84 -7.44 4.52
CA LEU A 58 13.69 -8.45 5.57
C LEU A 58 13.63 -9.84 4.95
N ARG A 59 12.76 -10.02 3.94
CA ARG A 59 12.62 -11.28 3.21
C ARG A 59 13.92 -11.74 2.56
N ARG A 60 14.63 -10.86 1.85
CA ARG A 60 15.93 -11.19 1.22
C ARG A 60 16.95 -11.71 2.24
N ARG A 61 16.89 -11.21 3.47
CA ARG A 61 17.78 -11.61 4.56
C ARG A 61 17.25 -12.79 5.38
N GLY A 62 16.07 -13.33 5.06
CA GLY A 62 15.41 -14.36 5.86
C GLY A 62 14.95 -13.87 7.24
N LEU A 63 14.64 -12.57 7.34
CA LEU A 63 14.27 -11.89 8.58
C LEU A 63 12.80 -11.44 8.57
N ASP A 64 11.93 -11.95 7.69
CA ASP A 64 10.49 -11.60 7.59
C ASP A 64 9.62 -12.35 8.62
N TYR A 65 10.10 -12.37 9.86
CA TYR A 65 9.52 -13.06 11.01
C TYR A 65 8.07 -12.65 11.32
N GLY A 66 7.25 -13.60 11.76
CA GLY A 66 5.90 -13.43 12.29
C GLY A 66 5.85 -13.15 13.79
N LEU A 67 4.67 -13.30 14.41
CA LEU A 67 4.51 -13.23 15.88
C LEU A 67 5.01 -14.50 16.58
N ASP A 68 4.90 -15.65 15.91
CA ASP A 68 5.30 -16.96 16.46
C ASP A 68 6.82 -17.15 16.48
N ASP A 69 7.57 -16.30 15.79
CA ASP A 69 9.03 -16.29 15.71
C ASP A 69 9.69 -15.52 16.86
N ALA A 70 8.99 -15.34 17.99
CA ALA A 70 9.47 -14.54 19.13
C ALA A 70 10.78 -15.05 19.75
N ALA A 71 11.14 -16.31 19.51
CA ALA A 71 12.38 -16.94 19.97
C ALA A 71 13.56 -16.79 18.97
N ALA A 72 13.34 -16.20 17.79
CA ALA A 72 14.39 -15.95 16.82
C ALA A 72 15.39 -14.90 17.35
N GLU A 73 16.58 -14.86 16.72
CA GLU A 73 17.60 -13.87 17.07
C GLU A 73 17.06 -12.44 16.90
N PRO A 74 17.40 -11.51 17.82
CA PRO A 74 16.92 -10.14 17.73
C PRO A 74 17.32 -9.45 16.42
N VAL A 75 16.42 -8.65 15.86
CA VAL A 75 16.68 -7.81 14.68
C VAL A 75 16.45 -6.36 15.07
N MET A 76 17.50 -5.56 14.95
CA MET A 76 17.45 -4.14 15.28
C MET A 76 16.91 -3.35 14.10
N LEU A 77 15.79 -2.65 14.29
CA LEU A 77 15.16 -1.81 13.28
C LEU A 77 15.31 -0.34 13.67
N TRP A 78 16.02 0.41 12.84
CA TRP A 78 16.38 1.80 13.07
C TRP A 78 15.69 2.71 12.05
N PRO A 79 14.39 3.03 12.25
CA PRO A 79 13.69 4.00 11.43
C PRO A 79 14.29 5.39 11.63
N ALA A 80 14.50 6.06 10.51
CA ALA A 80 15.12 7.36 10.41
C ALA A 80 14.29 8.27 9.48
N VAL A 81 14.49 9.59 9.60
CA VAL A 81 13.71 10.61 8.88
C VAL A 81 14.63 11.53 8.09
N GLN A 82 14.46 11.62 6.78
CA GLN A 82 15.21 12.59 5.98
C GLN A 82 14.55 13.98 6.02
N LYS A 83 15.36 15.06 5.92
CA LYS A 83 14.83 16.43 5.85
C LYS A 83 13.92 16.64 4.62
N ARG A 84 14.31 16.06 3.49
CA ARG A 84 13.56 15.93 2.21
C ARG A 84 14.11 14.72 1.44
N TRP A 85 13.61 14.50 0.22
CA TRP A 85 14.04 13.36 -0.59
C TRP A 85 15.50 13.54 -0.89
N ASN A 86 16.26 12.46 -0.78
CA ASN A 86 17.68 12.50 -1.11
C ASN A 86 18.43 13.60 -0.35
N GLN A 87 17.97 13.96 0.85
CA GLN A 87 18.66 14.86 1.75
C GLN A 87 19.22 14.11 2.95
N PRO A 88 20.21 14.69 3.65
CA PRO A 88 20.76 14.09 4.86
C PRO A 88 19.71 13.78 5.92
N GLN A 89 20.06 12.81 6.76
CA GLN A 89 19.25 12.39 7.90
C GLN A 89 18.95 13.56 8.84
N HIS A 90 17.69 13.69 9.24
CA HIS A 90 17.23 14.65 10.25
C HIS A 90 17.36 14.04 11.64
N TRP A 91 18.57 14.09 12.20
CA TRP A 91 18.90 13.54 13.52
C TRP A 91 18.14 14.21 14.68
N GLU A 92 17.77 15.48 14.54
CA GLU A 92 17.04 16.26 15.55
C GLU A 92 15.51 16.20 15.36
N THR A 93 15.01 15.17 14.66
CA THR A 93 13.60 15.09 14.33
C THR A 93 12.72 14.86 15.56
N ASP A 94 11.60 15.60 15.63
CA ASP A 94 10.50 15.36 16.57
C ASP A 94 9.50 14.29 16.08
N PHE A 95 9.78 13.65 14.93
CA PHE A 95 8.85 12.78 14.24
C PHE A 95 8.29 11.69 15.15
N PHE A 96 9.18 11.02 15.87
CA PHE A 96 8.82 9.87 16.72
C PHE A 96 8.25 10.29 18.09
N SER A 97 8.14 11.60 18.35
CA SER A 97 7.64 12.17 19.62
C SER A 97 6.34 12.98 19.48
N ASP A 98 5.94 13.36 18.26
CA ASP A 98 4.72 14.15 17.99
C ASP A 98 3.47 13.25 17.93
N GLY A 99 2.87 13.01 19.10
CA GLY A 99 1.88 11.96 19.32
C GLY A 99 0.52 12.09 18.63
N LYS A 100 0.10 13.28 18.15
CA LYS A 100 -1.23 13.44 17.51
C LYS A 100 -1.20 13.50 15.99
N ARG A 101 -0.19 14.13 15.38
CA ARG A 101 -0.12 14.24 13.91
C ARG A 101 0.37 12.95 13.25
N ARG A 102 1.06 12.10 14.00
CA ARG A 102 1.80 10.94 13.48
C ARG A 102 1.39 9.63 14.14
N GLN A 103 0.25 9.66 14.84
CA GLN A 103 -0.32 8.51 15.57
C GLN A 103 -0.40 7.27 14.70
N PHE A 104 -0.89 7.40 13.47
CA PHE A 104 -0.99 6.27 12.53
C PHE A 104 0.35 5.55 12.28
N TYR A 105 1.44 6.28 12.05
CA TYR A 105 2.73 5.68 11.72
C TYR A 105 3.38 5.03 12.94
N MET A 106 3.25 5.67 14.10
CA MET A 106 3.71 5.07 15.35
C MET A 106 2.91 3.82 15.70
N GLU A 107 1.58 3.84 15.50
CA GLU A 107 0.74 2.64 15.61
C GLU A 107 1.17 1.55 14.63
N ALA A 108 1.51 1.89 13.40
CA ALA A 108 2.00 0.93 12.42
C ALA A 108 3.37 0.35 12.81
N PHE A 109 4.33 1.18 13.20
CA PHE A 109 5.64 0.72 13.68
C PHE A 109 5.50 -0.20 14.89
N HIS A 110 4.78 0.23 15.93
CA HIS A 110 4.60 -0.58 17.13
C HIS A 110 3.79 -1.85 16.85
N GLY A 111 2.75 -1.77 16.02
CA GLY A 111 1.94 -2.93 15.63
C GLY A 111 2.73 -3.97 14.84
N LEU A 112 3.60 -3.54 13.92
CA LEU A 112 4.36 -4.45 13.07
C LEU A 112 5.66 -4.92 13.71
N PHE A 113 6.34 -4.07 14.48
CA PHE A 113 7.72 -4.32 14.91
C PHE A 113 7.93 -4.09 16.42
N GLY A 114 6.86 -3.85 17.19
CA GLY A 114 6.96 -3.65 18.64
C GLY A 114 7.07 -4.94 19.46
N ALA A 115 6.78 -6.10 18.86
CA ALA A 115 6.98 -7.41 19.47
C ALA A 115 8.24 -8.10 18.92
N ALA A 116 8.83 -8.97 19.74
CA ALA A 116 9.95 -9.83 19.35
C ALA A 116 9.70 -10.56 18.01
N PRO A 117 10.75 -10.88 17.24
CA PRO A 117 12.17 -10.65 17.54
C PRO A 117 12.68 -9.24 17.14
N TYR A 118 11.81 -8.36 16.63
CA TYR A 118 12.22 -7.02 16.25
C TYR A 118 12.37 -6.09 17.46
N GLU A 119 13.42 -5.28 17.41
CA GLU A 119 13.67 -4.22 18.37
C GLU A 119 13.72 -2.87 17.65
N LEU A 120 12.68 -2.06 17.83
CA LEU A 120 12.65 -0.70 17.29
C LEU A 120 13.56 0.24 18.08
N ARG A 121 14.36 1.02 17.34
CA ARG A 121 15.23 2.08 17.84
C ARG A 121 15.07 3.32 16.95
N PHE A 122 14.12 4.17 17.31
CA PHE A 122 13.87 5.40 16.56
C PHE A 122 15.07 6.35 16.62
N THR A 123 15.59 6.79 15.48
CA THR A 123 16.68 7.79 15.46
C THR A 123 16.11 9.18 15.74
N ASN A 124 16.33 9.70 16.94
CA ASN A 124 15.95 11.06 17.32
C ASN A 124 17.07 11.74 18.12
N ILE A 125 16.81 12.95 18.62
CA ILE A 125 17.81 13.70 19.39
C ILE A 125 18.29 12.96 20.65
N SER A 126 17.46 12.14 21.30
CA SER A 126 17.92 11.36 22.47
C SER A 126 18.86 10.23 22.06
N THR A 127 18.61 9.55 20.94
CA THR A 127 19.52 8.53 20.38
C THR A 127 20.91 9.09 20.09
N VAL A 128 20.98 10.34 19.61
CA VAL A 128 22.24 11.07 19.35
C VAL A 128 22.97 11.43 20.65
N MET A 129 22.23 11.65 21.73
CA MET A 129 22.77 12.13 23.01
C MET A 129 23.15 10.99 23.98
N ASP A 130 22.49 9.82 23.88
CA ASP A 130 22.67 8.69 24.79
C ASP A 130 23.91 7.83 24.47
N HIS A 131 24.36 7.84 23.22
CA HIS A 131 25.52 7.06 22.79
C HIS A 131 26.50 7.93 22.02
N ARG A 132 27.74 8.06 22.55
CA ARG A 132 28.79 8.85 21.87
C ARG A 132 29.30 8.15 20.61
N GLU A 133 29.46 6.82 20.65
CA GLU A 133 29.89 5.98 19.50
C GLU A 133 29.28 4.57 19.61
N LEU A 134 28.40 4.19 18.67
CA LEU A 134 27.84 2.82 18.54
C LEU A 134 28.53 2.07 17.41
N CYS A 135 28.91 0.82 17.66
CA CYS A 135 29.50 -0.06 16.66
C CYS A 135 28.56 -1.20 16.32
N PHE A 136 28.53 -1.59 15.04
CA PHE A 136 27.65 -2.63 14.53
C PHE A 136 28.48 -3.66 13.77
N ASN A 137 28.36 -4.93 14.14
CA ASN A 137 29.03 -6.01 13.41
C ASN A 137 28.31 -6.35 12.09
N ASN A 138 27.00 -6.09 12.01
CA ASN A 138 26.20 -6.23 10.79
C ASN A 138 25.15 -5.12 10.73
N ALA A 139 25.41 -4.10 9.91
CA ALA A 139 24.47 -3.01 9.66
C ALA A 139 24.16 -2.88 8.16
N THR A 140 22.89 -2.64 7.85
CA THR A 140 22.40 -2.29 6.51
C THR A 140 21.80 -0.89 6.57
N PHE A 141 22.06 -0.07 5.55
CA PHE A 141 21.60 1.31 5.49
C PHE A 141 20.75 1.54 4.24
N GLY A 142 19.61 2.20 4.43
CA GLY A 142 18.62 2.48 3.40
C GLY A 142 17.65 1.32 3.17
N LEU A 143 16.51 1.65 2.54
CA LEU A 143 15.57 0.67 1.98
C LEU A 143 15.99 0.31 0.57
N PRO A 144 15.55 -0.83 0.01
CA PRO A 144 16.11 -1.36 -1.22
C PRO A 144 15.59 -0.59 -2.43
N TRP A 145 15.83 0.72 -2.49
CA TRP A 145 16.30 1.49 -3.64
C TRP A 145 17.14 2.65 -3.12
N VAL A 146 18.33 2.26 -2.66
CA VAL A 146 19.65 2.78 -3.08
C VAL A 146 19.50 3.84 -4.19
N TRP A 147 19.83 5.11 -3.88
CA TRP A 147 20.22 6.14 -4.86
C TRP A 147 20.94 5.47 -6.04
N ASP A 148 20.66 5.76 -7.29
CA ASP A 148 21.22 4.96 -8.39
C ASP A 148 22.69 5.28 -8.75
N GLY A 149 23.35 6.18 -8.03
CA GLY A 149 24.76 6.50 -8.22
C GLY A 149 25.09 7.23 -9.52
N ALA A 150 24.08 7.68 -10.25
CA ALA A 150 24.29 8.47 -11.45
C ALA A 150 24.41 9.97 -11.16
N GLY A 151 24.13 10.44 -9.94
CA GLY A 151 24.17 11.87 -9.59
C GLY A 151 23.15 12.73 -10.34
N ALA A 152 22.36 12.13 -11.23
CA ALA A 152 21.16 12.70 -11.79
C ALA A 152 19.99 12.12 -10.99
N VAL A 153 19.29 12.99 -10.26
CA VAL A 153 17.95 12.69 -9.79
C VAL A 153 17.11 12.56 -11.05
N ASP A 154 16.99 11.34 -11.57
CA ASP A 154 16.12 11.12 -12.70
C ASP A 154 14.69 11.39 -12.25
N ARG A 155 14.03 12.34 -12.90
CA ARG A 155 12.64 12.69 -12.61
C ARG A 155 11.68 11.54 -12.97
N GLU A 156 12.18 10.49 -13.63
CA GLU A 156 11.47 9.24 -13.92
C GLU A 156 11.37 8.26 -12.73
N MET A 157 11.95 8.59 -11.56
CA MET A 157 11.94 7.81 -10.30
C MET A 157 10.55 7.49 -9.71
N TYR A 158 9.48 7.98 -10.33
CA TYR A 158 8.10 7.61 -10.03
C TYR A 158 7.75 6.21 -10.55
N GLY A 159 8.40 5.72 -11.61
CA GLY A 159 8.24 4.35 -12.10
C GLY A 159 9.04 3.37 -11.25
N TRP A 160 8.44 2.84 -10.18
CA TRP A 160 9.03 1.68 -9.50
C TRP A 160 9.13 0.54 -10.50
N ASP A 161 10.36 0.13 -10.78
CA ASP A 161 10.64 -1.12 -11.44
C ASP A 161 10.46 -2.23 -10.39
N TYR A 162 9.32 -2.90 -10.42
CA TYR A 162 9.03 -3.96 -9.46
C TYR A 162 9.84 -5.22 -9.72
N GLU A 163 10.42 -5.40 -10.91
CA GLU A 163 11.36 -6.50 -11.18
C GLU A 163 12.58 -6.33 -10.30
N ARG A 164 13.04 -5.08 -10.23
CA ARG A 164 14.04 -4.61 -9.30
C ARG A 164 13.67 -4.86 -7.83
N LEU A 165 12.44 -4.56 -7.40
CA LEU A 165 12.00 -4.86 -6.03
C LEU A 165 11.95 -6.38 -5.75
N ALA A 166 11.51 -7.17 -6.73
CA ALA A 166 11.53 -8.63 -6.70
C ALA A 166 12.97 -9.18 -6.56
N ASP A 167 13.93 -8.66 -7.33
CA ASP A 167 15.35 -8.98 -7.21
C ASP A 167 15.89 -8.61 -5.82
N ALA A 168 15.49 -7.45 -5.32
CA ALA A 168 15.81 -7.02 -3.97
C ALA A 168 15.17 -7.91 -2.90
N ALA A 169 14.15 -8.70 -3.22
CA ALA A 169 13.55 -9.71 -2.36
C ALA A 169 14.05 -11.14 -2.65
N GLY A 170 15.17 -11.28 -3.38
CA GLY A 170 15.77 -12.58 -3.70
C GLY A 170 15.30 -13.18 -5.02
N GLY A 171 14.84 -12.36 -5.98
CA GLY A 171 14.40 -12.83 -7.30
C GLY A 171 13.05 -13.53 -7.27
N VAL A 172 12.19 -13.19 -6.31
CA VAL A 172 10.84 -13.78 -6.20
C VAL A 172 9.89 -13.16 -7.21
N HIS A 173 8.89 -13.92 -7.66
CA HIS A 173 7.87 -13.35 -8.54
C HIS A 173 7.12 -12.20 -7.84
N GLN A 174 6.79 -11.14 -8.58
CA GLN A 174 6.23 -9.91 -7.99
C GLN A 174 4.91 -10.15 -7.27
N ARG A 175 4.06 -11.02 -7.83
CA ARG A 175 2.83 -11.47 -7.18
C ARG A 175 3.12 -12.10 -5.82
N ASP A 176 4.11 -12.97 -5.74
CA ASP A 176 4.49 -13.64 -4.48
C ASP A 176 5.06 -12.65 -3.47
N LEU A 177 5.77 -11.62 -3.95
CA LEU A 177 6.20 -10.52 -3.11
C LEU A 177 5.01 -9.77 -2.51
N MET A 178 4.00 -9.41 -3.31
CA MET A 178 2.82 -8.68 -2.83
C MET A 178 1.97 -9.53 -1.87
N LEU A 179 1.75 -10.81 -2.19
CA LEU A 179 0.99 -11.71 -1.32
C LEU A 179 1.77 -12.03 -0.04
N GLY A 180 3.08 -12.20 -0.13
CA GLY A 180 3.97 -12.35 1.02
C GLY A 180 3.95 -11.11 1.91
N PHE A 181 4.01 -9.91 1.32
CA PHE A 181 3.91 -8.64 2.04
C PHE A 181 2.62 -8.54 2.83
N ARG A 182 1.49 -8.83 2.18
CA ARG A 182 0.18 -8.88 2.82
C ARG A 182 0.17 -9.85 4.00
N ARG A 183 0.64 -11.10 3.80
CA ARG A 183 0.68 -12.12 4.85
C ARG A 183 1.56 -11.68 6.02
N PHE A 184 2.74 -11.12 5.74
CA PHE A 184 3.66 -10.58 6.73
C PHE A 184 2.96 -9.53 7.62
N VAL A 185 2.33 -8.52 7.00
CA VAL A 185 1.61 -7.46 7.73
C VAL A 185 0.49 -8.05 8.59
N ARG A 186 -0.34 -8.94 8.03
CA ARG A 186 -1.47 -9.54 8.76
C ARG A 186 -1.01 -10.40 9.93
N ARG A 187 0.03 -11.23 9.73
CA ARG A 187 0.65 -12.06 10.77
C ARG A 187 1.18 -11.22 11.91
N ARG A 188 1.93 -10.15 11.61
CA ARG A 188 2.49 -9.25 12.63
C ARG A 188 1.42 -8.50 13.42
N LEU A 189 0.26 -8.26 12.83
CA LEU A 189 -0.88 -7.65 13.52
C LEU A 189 -1.83 -8.64 14.22
N GLY A 190 -1.52 -9.94 14.16
CA GLY A 190 -2.38 -11.00 14.72
C GLY A 190 -3.74 -11.10 14.04
N LEU A 191 -3.78 -10.86 12.72
CA LEU A 191 -4.99 -10.89 11.88
C LEU A 191 -5.06 -12.18 11.03
N GLU A 192 -4.28 -13.19 11.36
CA GLU A 192 -4.36 -14.51 10.72
C GLU A 192 -5.58 -15.28 11.22
N GLY A 193 -6.27 -15.98 10.32
CA GLY A 193 -7.41 -16.82 10.67
C GLY A 193 -8.74 -16.10 10.93
N GLU A 194 -8.85 -14.79 10.65
CA GLU A 194 -10.15 -14.10 10.69
C GLU A 194 -11.11 -14.72 9.66
N ALA A 195 -12.09 -15.47 10.18
CA ALA A 195 -13.09 -16.13 9.35
C ALA A 195 -13.92 -15.08 8.60
N GLN A 196 -13.93 -15.17 7.29
CA GLN A 196 -14.84 -14.39 6.45
C GLN A 196 -16.15 -15.13 6.29
N ASP A 197 -17.24 -14.39 6.25
CA ASP A 197 -18.55 -14.94 5.93
C ASP A 197 -18.59 -15.28 4.42
N PRO A 198 -18.55 -16.56 4.03
CA PRO A 198 -18.56 -16.94 2.62
C PRO A 198 -19.91 -16.67 1.95
N SER A 199 -20.96 -16.37 2.73
CA SER A 199 -22.30 -16.04 2.23
C SER A 199 -22.47 -14.55 1.91
N THR A 200 -21.47 -13.72 2.18
CA THR A 200 -21.52 -12.28 1.89
C THR A 200 -20.34 -11.84 1.03
N VAL A 201 -20.64 -11.10 -0.03
CA VAL A 201 -19.66 -10.39 -0.87
C VAL A 201 -19.74 -8.90 -0.53
N THR A 202 -18.63 -8.33 -0.02
CA THR A 202 -18.58 -6.93 0.40
C THR A 202 -17.90 -6.07 -0.67
N VAL A 203 -18.62 -5.07 -1.16
CA VAL A 203 -18.11 -4.05 -2.09
C VAL A 203 -18.04 -2.73 -1.35
N ALA A 204 -16.85 -2.11 -1.33
CA ALA A 204 -16.63 -0.85 -0.66
C ALA A 204 -16.17 0.22 -1.64
N LEU A 205 -16.83 1.38 -1.60
CA LEU A 205 -16.35 2.61 -2.22
C LEU A 205 -15.50 3.38 -1.20
N ILE A 206 -14.25 3.67 -1.56
CA ILE A 206 -13.30 4.37 -0.70
C ILE A 206 -13.66 5.86 -0.67
N SER A 207 -14.22 6.28 0.45
CA SER A 207 -14.53 7.68 0.75
C SER A 207 -13.27 8.43 1.17
N ARG A 208 -13.22 9.72 0.82
CA ARG A 208 -12.11 10.61 1.16
C ARG A 208 -12.65 11.96 1.60
N GLN A 209 -12.25 12.40 2.79
CA GLN A 209 -12.57 13.74 3.29
C GLN A 209 -11.60 14.84 2.79
N GLY A 210 -10.50 14.43 2.16
CA GLY A 210 -9.48 15.33 1.61
C GLY A 210 -9.72 15.74 0.15
N ARG A 211 -8.63 16.01 -0.56
CA ARG A 211 -8.63 16.34 -2.00
C ARG A 211 -8.88 15.09 -2.86
N ARG A 212 -9.42 15.26 -4.07
CA ARG A 212 -9.68 14.18 -5.05
C ARG A 212 -10.66 13.14 -4.51
N LYS A 213 -11.85 13.60 -4.11
CA LYS A 213 -12.93 12.72 -3.65
C LYS A 213 -13.97 12.50 -4.75
N ILE A 214 -14.87 11.54 -4.52
CA ILE A 214 -16.10 11.39 -5.30
C ILE A 214 -17.15 12.28 -4.62
N ALA A 215 -17.51 13.39 -5.25
CA ALA A 215 -18.34 14.41 -4.62
C ALA A 215 -19.78 13.92 -4.36
N ASN A 216 -20.29 13.03 -5.21
CA ASN A 216 -21.63 12.45 -5.11
C ASN A 216 -21.64 11.03 -4.50
N GLU A 217 -20.59 10.63 -3.76
CA GLU A 217 -20.43 9.26 -3.24
C GLU A 217 -21.60 8.77 -2.38
N VAL A 218 -22.17 9.65 -1.55
CA VAL A 218 -23.28 9.30 -0.65
C VAL A 218 -24.55 9.04 -1.47
N GLU A 219 -24.83 9.87 -2.47
CA GLU A 219 -26.00 9.75 -3.33
C GLU A 219 -25.97 8.45 -4.14
N VAL A 220 -24.88 8.23 -4.89
CA VAL A 220 -24.75 7.05 -5.76
C VAL A 220 -24.74 5.76 -4.95
N MET A 221 -24.05 5.73 -3.80
CA MET A 221 -24.01 4.53 -2.96
C MET A 221 -25.34 4.25 -2.28
N THR A 222 -26.13 5.28 -1.91
CA THR A 222 -27.47 5.07 -1.34
C THR A 222 -28.40 4.43 -2.36
N GLN A 223 -28.39 4.93 -3.60
CA GLN A 223 -29.20 4.37 -4.69
C GLN A 223 -28.81 2.93 -4.99
N LEU A 224 -27.52 2.65 -5.18
CA LEU A 224 -27.05 1.31 -5.50
C LEU A 224 -27.24 0.35 -4.31
N HIS A 225 -27.08 0.80 -3.06
CA HIS A 225 -27.29 -0.07 -1.90
C HIS A 225 -28.70 -0.67 -1.89
N GLY A 226 -29.73 0.15 -2.16
CA GLY A 226 -31.12 -0.33 -2.27
C GLY A 226 -31.32 -1.32 -3.43
N GLU A 227 -30.68 -1.05 -4.57
CA GLU A 227 -30.75 -1.91 -5.76
C GLU A 227 -30.12 -3.29 -5.50
N TYR A 228 -28.87 -3.34 -5.02
CA TYR A 228 -28.16 -4.61 -4.79
C TYR A 228 -28.73 -5.40 -3.61
N ALA A 229 -29.32 -4.74 -2.61
CA ALA A 229 -30.00 -5.42 -1.50
C ALA A 229 -31.27 -6.15 -1.92
N ALA A 230 -31.91 -5.74 -3.03
CA ALA A 230 -33.11 -6.38 -3.57
C ALA A 230 -32.80 -7.55 -4.53
N LYS A 231 -31.55 -7.67 -4.98
CA LYS A 231 -31.09 -8.71 -5.91
C LYS A 231 -30.64 -9.97 -5.16
N THR A 232 -30.78 -11.11 -5.82
CA THR A 232 -30.24 -12.40 -5.35
C THR A 232 -29.02 -12.75 -6.19
N PHE A 233 -27.93 -13.20 -5.57
CA PHE A 233 -26.70 -13.52 -6.27
C PHE A 233 -26.28 -14.95 -6.01
N THR A 234 -25.60 -15.55 -6.98
CA THR A 234 -24.89 -16.82 -6.78
C THR A 234 -23.41 -16.64 -7.06
N ARG A 235 -22.58 -17.32 -6.27
CA ARG A 235 -21.15 -17.42 -6.48
C ARG A 235 -20.81 -18.81 -7.00
N THR A 236 -20.07 -18.86 -8.09
CA THR A 236 -19.43 -20.08 -8.57
C THR A 236 -17.99 -20.10 -8.06
N SER A 237 -17.58 -21.16 -7.38
CA SER A 237 -16.23 -21.28 -6.78
C SER A 237 -15.13 -21.55 -7.81
N CYS A 238 -15.45 -21.52 -9.11
CA CYS A 238 -14.55 -21.77 -10.21
C CYS A 238 -13.75 -20.50 -10.52
N ALA A 239 -12.80 -20.14 -9.65
CA ALA A 239 -11.79 -19.18 -10.03
C ALA A 239 -10.81 -19.88 -10.98
N ALA A 240 -10.93 -19.59 -12.28
CA ALA A 240 -9.80 -19.74 -13.17
C ALA A 240 -8.61 -18.99 -12.55
N ALA A 241 -7.53 -19.73 -12.30
CA ALA A 241 -6.22 -19.15 -12.09
C ALA A 241 -5.85 -18.41 -13.39
N ALA A 242 -6.18 -17.12 -13.48
CA ALA A 242 -5.63 -16.26 -14.50
C ALA A 242 -4.17 -15.99 -14.13
N GLY A 243 -3.30 -16.89 -14.57
CA GLY A 243 -1.86 -16.81 -14.36
C GLY A 243 -1.20 -18.19 -14.35
N GLU A 244 -1.23 -18.87 -15.49
CA GLU A 244 -0.18 -19.78 -15.99
C GLU A 244 -0.65 -20.33 -17.35
N GLU A 245 0.06 -19.97 -18.42
CA GLU A 245 -0.01 -20.71 -19.68
C GLU A 245 0.65 -22.09 -19.42
N GLU A 246 -0.16 -23.09 -19.05
CA GLU A 246 0.26 -24.48 -19.13
C GLU A 246 -0.32 -25.13 -20.39
N GLU A 247 0.57 -25.53 -21.29
CA GLU A 247 0.32 -26.55 -22.31
C GLU A 247 -0.01 -27.89 -21.62
N SER A 248 -1.25 -28.09 -21.19
CA SER A 248 -1.82 -29.43 -21.11
C SER A 248 -3.34 -29.38 -21.23
N GLY A 249 -3.84 -30.03 -22.29
CA GLY A 249 -5.25 -30.04 -22.66
C GLY A 249 -6.11 -30.95 -21.78
N GLU A 250 -6.34 -30.58 -20.52
CA GLU A 250 -7.40 -31.17 -19.69
C GLU A 250 -8.37 -30.09 -19.21
N SER A 251 -9.55 -30.05 -19.83
CA SER A 251 -10.68 -29.23 -19.39
C SER A 251 -11.23 -29.78 -18.07
N GLY A 252 -10.70 -29.30 -16.94
CA GLY A 252 -11.26 -29.59 -15.62
C GLY A 252 -12.69 -29.06 -15.53
N THR A 253 -13.68 -29.95 -15.56
CA THR A 253 -15.08 -29.60 -15.33
C THR A 253 -15.27 -29.19 -13.88
N CYS A 254 -15.71 -27.97 -13.65
CA CYS A 254 -15.90 -27.45 -12.32
C CYS A 254 -17.24 -27.95 -11.73
N ALA A 255 -17.15 -28.79 -10.69
CA ALA A 255 -18.28 -29.58 -10.17
C ALA A 255 -18.98 -28.97 -8.93
N ALA A 256 -18.59 -27.77 -8.48
CA ALA A 256 -19.19 -27.15 -7.31
C ALA A 256 -20.52 -26.47 -7.65
N ALA A 257 -21.58 -26.82 -6.93
CA ALA A 257 -22.89 -26.18 -7.07
C ALA A 257 -22.79 -24.67 -6.74
N PRO A 258 -23.47 -23.79 -7.50
CA PRO A 258 -23.51 -22.36 -7.17
C PRO A 258 -24.04 -22.14 -5.75
N GLN A 259 -23.33 -21.29 -4.99
CA GLN A 259 -23.73 -20.91 -3.64
C GLN A 259 -24.47 -19.57 -3.67
N GLU A 260 -25.64 -19.47 -3.04
CA GLU A 260 -26.30 -18.17 -2.87
C GLU A 260 -25.47 -17.25 -1.96
N VAL A 261 -25.31 -15.99 -2.38
CA VAL A 261 -24.56 -14.97 -1.64
C VAL A 261 -25.33 -13.65 -1.60
N LYS A 262 -25.09 -12.85 -0.57
CA LYS A 262 -25.58 -11.49 -0.44
C LYS A 262 -24.49 -10.50 -0.83
N VAL A 263 -24.81 -9.52 -1.67
CA VAL A 263 -23.90 -8.41 -1.98
C VAL A 263 -24.21 -7.25 -1.03
N ARG A 264 -23.20 -6.78 -0.30
CA ARG A 264 -23.28 -5.61 0.58
C ARG A 264 -22.42 -4.48 0.04
N LEU A 265 -23.05 -3.35 -0.25
CA LEU A 265 -22.37 -2.12 -0.65
C LEU A 265 -22.19 -1.20 0.56
N GLY A 266 -21.02 -0.55 0.67
CA GLY A 266 -20.77 0.43 1.72
C GLY A 266 -19.69 1.45 1.38
N LEU A 267 -19.65 2.54 2.14
CA LEU A 267 -18.56 3.53 2.10
C LEU A 267 -17.50 3.18 3.16
N VAL A 268 -16.23 3.35 2.81
CA VAL A 268 -15.11 3.21 3.76
C VAL A 268 -14.19 4.42 3.70
N ASP A 269 -14.05 5.12 4.83
CA ASP A 269 -12.99 6.12 5.02
C ASP A 269 -11.86 5.48 5.83
N PHE A 270 -10.83 5.00 5.15
CA PHE A 270 -9.66 4.42 5.81
C PHE A 270 -8.91 5.43 6.68
N ALA A 271 -8.96 6.73 6.34
CA ALA A 271 -8.23 7.75 7.10
C ALA A 271 -8.82 7.99 8.49
N ALA A 272 -10.04 7.51 8.74
CA ALA A 272 -10.71 7.58 10.05
C ALA A 272 -10.36 6.40 10.99
N HIS A 273 -9.50 5.47 10.55
CA HIS A 273 -9.18 4.24 11.27
C HIS A 273 -7.69 4.16 11.65
N SER A 274 -7.39 3.47 12.76
CA SER A 274 -6.01 3.10 13.14
C SER A 274 -5.37 2.22 12.06
N PHE A 275 -4.04 2.10 12.02
CA PHE A 275 -3.38 1.24 11.03
C PHE A 275 -3.88 -0.20 11.07
N ARG A 276 -3.98 -0.78 12.28
CA ARG A 276 -4.47 -2.16 12.45
C ARG A 276 -5.91 -2.30 11.93
N ASP A 277 -6.78 -1.35 12.25
CA ASP A 277 -8.18 -1.38 11.82
C ASP A 277 -8.31 -1.20 10.30
N GLN A 278 -7.44 -0.41 9.67
CA GLN A 278 -7.38 -0.30 8.21
C GLN A 278 -7.04 -1.65 7.56
N VAL A 279 -5.99 -2.33 8.05
CA VAL A 279 -5.58 -3.66 7.55
C VAL A 279 -6.68 -4.71 7.80
N GLN A 280 -7.28 -4.70 8.99
CA GLN A 280 -8.37 -5.60 9.34
C GLN A 280 -9.57 -5.39 8.42
N LYS A 281 -10.03 -4.14 8.26
CA LYS A 281 -11.18 -3.79 7.43
C LYS A 281 -10.94 -4.03 5.95
N ALA A 282 -9.76 -3.70 5.43
CA ALA A 282 -9.38 -4.04 4.06
C ALA A 282 -9.49 -5.56 3.82
N GLY A 283 -9.04 -6.35 4.81
CA GLY A 283 -9.12 -7.80 4.80
C GLY A 283 -10.52 -8.40 4.77
N THR A 284 -11.59 -7.64 5.01
CA THR A 284 -12.98 -8.13 4.93
C THR A 284 -13.69 -7.75 3.63
N ILE A 285 -13.09 -6.88 2.81
CA ILE A 285 -13.70 -6.34 1.60
C ILE A 285 -13.28 -7.18 0.38
N ASP A 286 -14.26 -7.61 -0.42
CA ASP A 286 -14.06 -8.40 -1.64
C ASP A 286 -13.74 -7.51 -2.85
N VAL A 287 -14.41 -6.36 -2.95
CA VAL A 287 -14.21 -5.38 -4.02
C VAL A 287 -13.96 -4.01 -3.41
N MET A 288 -12.80 -3.40 -3.69
CA MET A 288 -12.49 -2.02 -3.31
C MET A 288 -12.47 -1.14 -4.54
N ILE A 289 -13.33 -0.11 -4.56
CA ILE A 289 -13.41 0.87 -5.63
C ILE A 289 -12.97 2.22 -5.07
N GLY A 290 -12.11 2.95 -5.76
CA GLY A 290 -11.68 4.26 -5.27
C GLY A 290 -11.09 5.16 -6.36
N VAL A 291 -11.21 6.47 -6.17
CA VAL A 291 -10.51 7.46 -7.00
C VAL A 291 -9.01 7.39 -6.75
N ASN A 292 -8.25 7.52 -7.82
CA ASN A 292 -6.80 7.50 -7.80
C ASN A 292 -6.21 8.34 -6.65
N GLY A 293 -5.35 7.70 -5.87
CA GLY A 293 -4.65 8.31 -4.74
C GLY A 293 -4.58 7.40 -3.52
N ALA A 294 -4.16 7.99 -2.40
CA ALA A 294 -3.65 7.28 -1.24
C ALA A 294 -4.54 6.18 -0.68
N GLY A 295 -5.87 6.37 -0.68
CA GLY A 295 -6.80 5.40 -0.13
C GLY A 295 -6.73 4.03 -0.82
N LEU A 296 -6.43 3.99 -2.13
CA LEU A 296 -6.32 2.75 -2.90
C LEU A 296 -5.17 1.84 -2.44
N ILE A 297 -4.17 2.36 -1.71
CA ILE A 297 -3.05 1.54 -1.25
C ILE A 297 -3.52 0.43 -0.28
N ASN A 298 -4.66 0.63 0.39
CA ASN A 298 -5.28 -0.38 1.26
C ASN A 298 -5.69 -1.66 0.53
N CYS A 299 -5.80 -1.61 -0.80
CA CYS A 299 -5.96 -2.80 -1.61
C CYS A 299 -4.90 -3.86 -1.36
N LEU A 300 -3.65 -3.47 -1.04
CA LEU A 300 -2.57 -4.41 -0.74
C LEU A 300 -2.85 -5.26 0.51
N TYR A 301 -3.67 -4.75 1.43
CA TYR A 301 -4.07 -5.45 2.66
C TYR A 301 -5.35 -6.28 2.48
N GLY A 302 -6.04 -6.11 1.35
CA GLY A 302 -7.30 -6.77 1.01
C GLY A 302 -7.17 -8.27 0.76
N LYS A 303 -8.25 -8.95 0.38
CA LYS A 303 -8.24 -10.39 0.07
C LYS A 303 -7.27 -10.71 -1.07
N GLU A 304 -6.68 -11.92 -1.08
CA GLU A 304 -5.74 -12.32 -2.14
C GLU A 304 -6.43 -12.39 -3.51
N ASP A 305 -7.68 -12.86 -3.54
CA ASP A 305 -8.56 -12.96 -4.70
C ASP A 305 -9.48 -11.74 -4.90
N GLY A 306 -9.39 -10.75 -4.01
CA GLY A 306 -10.18 -9.52 -4.08
C GLY A 306 -9.90 -8.68 -5.32
N VAL A 307 -10.87 -7.85 -5.69
CA VAL A 307 -10.83 -6.94 -6.85
C VAL A 307 -10.56 -5.51 -6.39
N CYS A 308 -9.67 -4.82 -7.10
CA CYS A 308 -9.39 -3.42 -6.88
C CYS A 308 -9.66 -2.59 -8.13
N THR A 309 -10.54 -1.61 -8.01
CA THR A 309 -10.99 -0.78 -9.13
C THR A 309 -10.54 0.66 -8.92
N GLN A 310 -9.74 1.16 -9.85
CA GLN A 310 -9.21 2.53 -9.82
C GLN A 310 -10.02 3.45 -10.74
N ILE A 311 -10.64 4.46 -10.14
CA ILE A 311 -11.29 5.56 -10.86
C ILE A 311 -10.25 6.65 -11.14
N ILE A 312 -10.04 6.98 -12.41
CA ILE A 312 -9.11 7.99 -12.89
C ILE A 312 -9.92 9.24 -13.28
N PRO A 313 -9.72 10.38 -12.59
CA PRO A 313 -10.43 11.62 -12.91
C PRO A 313 -10.19 12.08 -14.36
N TYR A 314 -11.16 12.78 -14.94
CA TYR A 314 -11.07 13.30 -16.30
C TYR A 314 -9.88 14.25 -16.47
N GLY A 315 -9.18 14.19 -17.60
CA GLY A 315 -8.11 15.14 -17.94
C GLY A 315 -6.90 15.13 -17.00
N ASN A 316 -6.72 14.07 -16.22
CA ASN A 316 -5.73 14.01 -15.15
C ASN A 316 -4.68 12.92 -15.36
N ASP A 317 -3.43 13.32 -15.54
CA ASP A 317 -2.26 12.46 -15.67
C ASP A 317 -1.59 12.20 -14.31
N LEU A 318 -2.39 11.87 -13.29
CA LEU A 318 -1.81 11.35 -12.04
C LEU A 318 -1.03 10.07 -12.32
N ASN A 319 -0.17 9.66 -11.38
CA ASN A 319 0.57 8.39 -11.41
C ASN A 319 -0.35 7.15 -11.28
N PHE A 320 -1.37 7.04 -12.13
CA PHE A 320 -2.30 5.92 -12.12
C PHE A 320 -1.62 4.64 -12.61
N ASP A 321 -0.58 4.74 -13.45
CA ASP A 321 0.21 3.60 -13.92
C ASP A 321 0.95 2.88 -12.78
N GLU A 322 1.44 3.62 -11.78
CA GLU A 322 2.07 3.02 -10.59
C GLU A 322 1.08 2.16 -9.82
N PHE A 323 -0.11 2.72 -9.51
CA PHE A 323 -1.18 1.98 -8.85
C PHE A 323 -1.65 0.79 -9.67
N ARG A 324 -1.83 0.97 -10.99
CA ARG A 324 -2.20 -0.11 -11.91
C ARG A 324 -1.22 -1.27 -11.80
N TYR A 325 0.07 -0.98 -11.91
CA TYR A 325 1.10 -2.00 -11.82
C TYR A 325 1.05 -2.70 -10.46
N LEU A 326 1.08 -1.92 -9.38
CA LEU A 326 1.08 -2.40 -8.00
C LEU A 326 -0.08 -3.37 -7.71
N LEU A 327 -1.28 -2.92 -8.03
CA LEU A 327 -2.52 -3.60 -7.66
C LEU A 327 -2.77 -4.84 -8.53
N ARG A 328 -2.32 -4.83 -9.79
CA ARG A 328 -2.32 -6.02 -10.66
C ARG A 328 -1.44 -7.14 -10.12
N GLN A 329 -0.30 -6.83 -9.51
CA GLN A 329 0.54 -7.86 -8.90
C GLN A 329 -0.15 -8.51 -7.69
N LYS A 330 -0.89 -7.73 -6.89
CA LYS A 330 -1.64 -8.24 -5.74
C LYS A 330 -2.83 -9.12 -6.15
N GLY A 331 -3.57 -8.78 -7.18
CA GLY A 331 -4.79 -9.51 -7.55
C GLY A 331 -5.54 -8.91 -8.72
N ARG A 332 -6.85 -9.17 -8.75
CA ARG A 332 -7.73 -8.70 -9.82
C ARG A 332 -7.81 -7.18 -9.78
N TYR A 333 -7.69 -6.55 -10.93
CA TYR A 333 -7.65 -5.09 -11.03
C TYR A 333 -8.45 -4.60 -12.23
N ASP A 334 -9.20 -3.52 -12.01
CA ASP A 334 -9.95 -2.79 -13.02
C ASP A 334 -9.61 -1.30 -12.99
N GLU A 335 -9.80 -0.64 -14.13
CA GLU A 335 -9.65 0.80 -14.26
C GLU A 335 -10.86 1.42 -14.94
N TYR A 336 -11.21 2.62 -14.51
CA TYR A 336 -12.25 3.42 -15.14
C TYR A 336 -11.77 4.85 -15.26
N LYS A 337 -11.66 5.32 -16.51
CA LYS A 337 -11.36 6.72 -16.81
C LYS A 337 -12.66 7.47 -16.98
N VAL A 338 -12.86 8.50 -16.17
CA VAL A 338 -14.01 9.40 -16.29
C VAL A 338 -13.97 10.06 -17.68
N PRO A 339 -14.98 9.88 -18.53
CA PRO A 339 -14.86 10.15 -19.96
C PRO A 339 -15.03 11.62 -20.33
N THR A 340 -15.67 12.42 -19.49
CA THR A 340 -16.04 13.80 -19.82
C THR A 340 -15.74 14.78 -18.68
N GLU A 341 -15.57 16.06 -19.03
CA GLU A 341 -15.41 17.14 -18.06
C GLU A 341 -16.63 17.34 -17.14
N ALA A 342 -17.81 16.83 -17.50
CA ALA A 342 -18.99 16.86 -16.65
C ALA A 342 -18.81 16.01 -15.38
N GLY A 343 -17.90 15.03 -15.41
CA GLY A 343 -17.49 14.25 -14.24
C GLY A 343 -16.52 14.99 -13.33
N VAL A 344 -16.28 16.29 -13.52
CA VAL A 344 -15.41 17.12 -12.67
C VAL A 344 -16.25 18.17 -11.93
N VAL A 345 -16.00 18.33 -10.63
CA VAL A 345 -16.59 19.44 -9.86
C VAL A 345 -15.87 20.75 -10.19
N LEU A 346 -16.55 21.65 -10.89
CA LEU A 346 -16.10 23.01 -11.18
C LEU A 346 -16.73 24.02 -10.20
N PRO A 347 -16.06 25.14 -9.87
CA PRO A 347 -16.67 26.24 -9.13
C PRO A 347 -17.91 26.78 -9.85
N ALA A 348 -18.84 27.37 -9.09
CA ALA A 348 -19.92 28.16 -9.66
C ALA A 348 -19.34 29.32 -10.51
N GLU A 349 -20.11 29.74 -11.53
CA GLU A 349 -19.76 30.67 -12.62
C GLU A 349 -18.71 31.75 -12.28
N GLY A 350 -17.79 32.02 -13.22
CA GLY A 350 -16.80 33.11 -13.10
C GLY A 350 -15.35 32.72 -13.40
N LEU A 351 -15.07 31.46 -13.75
CA LEU A 351 -13.77 31.08 -14.30
C LEU A 351 -13.70 31.45 -15.79
N ASP A 352 -12.61 32.08 -16.22
CA ASP A 352 -12.29 32.20 -17.63
C ASP A 352 -11.87 30.83 -18.23
N SER A 353 -11.74 30.77 -19.55
CA SER A 353 -11.40 29.55 -20.28
C SER A 353 -10.06 28.95 -19.84
N ALA A 354 -9.06 29.78 -19.51
CA ALA A 354 -7.74 29.30 -19.12
C ALA A 354 -7.76 28.70 -17.71
N ALA A 355 -8.43 29.36 -16.76
CA ALA A 355 -8.60 28.87 -15.39
C ALA A 355 -9.48 27.61 -15.33
N ARG A 356 -10.48 27.49 -16.22
CA ARG A 356 -11.24 26.25 -16.41
C ARG A 356 -10.34 25.12 -16.92
N GLU A 357 -9.53 25.36 -17.94
CA GLU A 357 -8.62 24.37 -18.51
C GLU A 357 -7.54 23.93 -17.51
N GLU A 358 -6.98 24.87 -16.75
CA GLU A 358 -6.07 24.58 -15.64
C GLU A 358 -6.74 23.72 -14.56
N ARG A 359 -8.02 24.02 -14.26
CA ARG A 359 -8.78 23.23 -13.27
C ARG A 359 -9.03 21.81 -13.75
N LEU A 360 -9.40 21.61 -15.02
CA LEU A 360 -9.64 20.29 -15.61
C LEU A 360 -8.37 19.41 -15.66
N ARG A 361 -7.20 20.04 -15.78
CA ARG A 361 -5.90 19.38 -15.67
C ARG A 361 -5.40 19.25 -14.23
N SER A 362 -6.15 19.76 -13.24
CA SER A 362 -5.67 19.83 -11.87
C SER A 362 -5.63 18.43 -11.25
N PRO A 363 -4.47 18.02 -10.70
CA PRO A 363 -4.36 16.74 -10.02
C PRO A 363 -5.20 16.66 -8.75
N ASN A 364 -5.81 17.77 -8.28
CA ASN A 364 -6.56 17.84 -7.03
C ASN A 364 -8.08 17.98 -7.21
N GLN A 365 -8.59 17.79 -8.43
CA GLN A 365 -10.03 17.94 -8.69
C GLN A 365 -10.86 16.80 -8.11
N ASP A 366 -12.04 17.16 -7.61
CA ASP A 366 -13.05 16.20 -7.18
C ASP A 366 -13.84 15.70 -8.38
N THR A 367 -14.31 14.46 -8.27
CA THR A 367 -14.94 13.71 -9.36
C THR A 367 -16.42 13.50 -9.06
N ILE A 368 -17.27 13.63 -10.07
CA ILE A 368 -18.65 13.15 -10.08
C ILE A 368 -18.65 11.87 -10.90
N ILE A 369 -19.22 10.80 -10.36
CA ILE A 369 -19.38 9.54 -11.08
C ILE A 369 -20.86 9.34 -11.43
N ASP A 370 -21.12 8.94 -12.67
CA ASP A 370 -22.46 8.54 -13.08
C ASP A 370 -22.86 7.23 -12.37
N VAL A 371 -24.13 7.13 -11.96
CA VAL A 371 -24.61 5.97 -11.20
C VAL A 371 -24.61 4.68 -12.04
N ASP A 372 -24.87 4.78 -13.35
CA ASP A 372 -24.83 3.65 -14.27
C ASP A 372 -23.38 3.22 -14.52
N ASP A 373 -22.45 4.17 -14.58
CA ASP A 373 -21.01 3.87 -14.64
C ASP A 373 -20.54 3.12 -13.41
N LEU A 374 -20.88 3.60 -12.21
CA LEU A 374 -20.51 2.89 -10.98
C LEU A 374 -21.18 1.51 -10.88
N ARG A 375 -22.45 1.37 -11.30
CA ARG A 375 -23.14 0.07 -11.37
C ARG A 375 -22.36 -0.90 -12.25
N ARG A 376 -21.98 -0.48 -13.46
CA ARG A 376 -21.20 -1.32 -14.39
C ARG A 376 -19.87 -1.77 -13.78
N LEU A 377 -19.19 -0.89 -13.05
CA LEU A 377 -17.93 -1.25 -12.37
C LEU A 377 -18.13 -2.26 -11.25
N ILE A 378 -19.22 -2.15 -10.49
CA ILE A 378 -19.57 -3.11 -9.44
C ILE A 378 -19.89 -4.47 -10.09
N ASP A 379 -20.76 -4.50 -11.09
CA ASP A 379 -21.14 -5.74 -11.79
C ASP A 379 -19.92 -6.43 -12.41
N GLN A 380 -19.06 -5.68 -13.11
CA GLN A 380 -17.80 -6.20 -13.65
C GLN A 380 -16.89 -6.78 -12.56
N SER A 381 -16.82 -6.14 -11.40
CA SER A 381 -16.02 -6.62 -10.27
C SER A 381 -16.63 -7.89 -9.65
N LEU A 382 -17.96 -7.99 -9.57
CA LEU A 382 -18.66 -9.19 -9.10
C LEU A 382 -18.46 -10.36 -10.07
N ASP A 383 -18.56 -10.13 -11.38
CA ASP A 383 -18.31 -11.14 -12.40
C ASP A 383 -16.89 -11.72 -12.28
N ARG A 384 -15.90 -10.87 -12.02
CA ARG A 384 -14.52 -11.30 -11.76
C ARG A 384 -14.37 -12.18 -10.52
N LEU A 385 -15.25 -12.04 -9.54
CA LEU A 385 -15.33 -12.90 -8.35
C LEU A 385 -16.14 -14.19 -8.60
N GLY A 386 -16.69 -14.37 -9.81
CA GLY A 386 -17.60 -15.45 -10.14
C GLY A 386 -18.99 -15.28 -9.52
N VAL A 387 -19.38 -14.04 -9.19
CA VAL A 387 -20.64 -13.68 -8.57
C VAL A 387 -21.57 -13.07 -9.62
N ALA A 388 -22.69 -13.74 -9.89
CA ALA A 388 -23.66 -13.31 -10.88
C ALA A 388 -25.04 -13.11 -10.25
N GLU A 389 -25.81 -12.15 -10.78
CA GLU A 389 -27.22 -11.99 -10.43
C GLU A 389 -27.99 -13.25 -10.85
N SER A 390 -28.80 -13.77 -9.93
CA SER A 390 -29.65 -14.93 -10.19
C SER A 390 -30.79 -14.50 -11.08
N THR A 391 -31.00 -15.18 -12.20
CA THR A 391 -32.19 -14.95 -13.02
C THR A 391 -33.40 -15.44 -12.23
N PRO A 392 -34.47 -14.65 -12.04
CA PRO A 392 -35.68 -15.15 -11.41
C PRO A 392 -36.22 -16.32 -12.23
N SER A 393 -36.43 -17.46 -11.56
CA SER A 393 -36.94 -18.71 -12.12
C SER A 393 -38.37 -18.61 -12.62
#